data_AF-A0A381REG4-F1
#
_entry.id   AF-A0A381REG4-F1
#
_cell.length_a   1.000
_cell.length_b   1.000
_cell.length_c   1.000
_cell.angle_alpha   90.00
_cell.angle_beta   90.00
_cell.angle_gamma   90.00
#
_symmetry.space_group_name_H-M   'P 1'
#
loop_
_entity.id
_entity.type
_entity.pdbx_description
1 polymer ?
#
loop_
_entity_poly.entity_id
_entity_poly.type
_entity_poly.pdbx_seq_one_letter_code
_entity_poly.pdbx_strand_id
1 'polypeptide(L)'
;MKIKISMLGLSLLFCGGLAFAGDSASNRNDQIARLGQKSGMHLMYATSTPFVLEYPGENWTLGLTIGSGKYNYSYSDYNSSSGAYSTKTQSINFSTQELTARYYIGNSFNIPFGYANYKISYPDWIYSGVTYDIDYTITQLNYGIGNEWTYDWGGYLGVDWYQGGLKLSDDVKVTHKSGTETSTTLAKATTTSTDIKAFSGVIVITFGFGY
;
A
#
# COMPACT_ATOMS: atom_id res chain seq x y z
N MET A 1 22.00 21.63 21.56
CA MET A 1 20.65 21.80 20.97
C MET A 1 20.19 20.47 20.35
N LYS A 2 19.78 19.47 21.14
CA LYS A 2 19.41 18.13 20.60
C LYS A 2 18.19 17.46 21.26
N ILE A 3 17.53 18.12 22.21
CA ILE A 3 16.32 17.58 22.88
C ILE A 3 15.04 18.38 22.51
N LYS A 4 15.17 19.66 22.14
CA LYS A 4 14.01 20.53 21.86
C LYS A 4 13.29 20.24 20.53
N ILE A 5 13.98 19.71 19.51
CA ILE A 5 13.35 19.35 18.22
C ILE A 5 12.48 18.09 18.36
N SER A 6 12.86 17.15 19.25
CA SER A 6 12.07 15.94 19.52
C SER A 6 10.75 16.26 20.22
N MET A 7 10.73 17.21 21.16
CA MET A 7 9.48 17.63 21.83
C MET A 7 8.51 18.37 20.90
N LEU A 8 9.00 19.15 19.93
CA LEU A 8 8.14 19.87 18.99
C LEU A 8 7.47 18.91 17.98
N GLY A 9 8.23 17.91 17.50
CA GLY A 9 7.70 16.81 16.69
C GLY A 9 6.69 15.95 17.45
N LEU A 10 6.98 15.61 18.72
CA LEU A 10 6.00 14.94 19.58
C LEU A 10 4.78 15.82 19.86
N SER A 11 4.94 17.13 20.08
CA SER A 11 3.78 18.01 20.29
C SER A 11 2.90 18.12 19.04
N LEU A 12 3.43 18.01 17.83
CA LEU A 12 2.60 17.94 16.61
C LEU A 12 1.83 16.61 16.49
N LEU A 13 2.34 15.54 17.12
CA LEU A 13 1.66 14.24 17.20
C LEU A 13 0.56 14.23 18.29
N PHE A 14 0.68 15.05 19.33
CA PHE A 14 -0.19 15.03 20.52
C PHE A 14 -1.05 16.30 20.74
N CYS A 15 -0.78 17.41 20.05
CA CYS A 15 -1.55 18.65 20.14
C CYS A 15 -2.54 18.76 18.97
N GLY A 16 -3.74 19.27 19.27
CA GLY A 16 -4.86 19.42 18.32
C GLY A 16 -4.41 19.94 16.96
N GLY A 17 -4.96 19.32 15.91
CA GLY A 17 -4.48 19.45 14.53
C GLY A 17 -4.53 20.86 13.94
N LEU A 18 -4.21 20.90 12.64
CA LEU A 18 -4.49 22.00 11.72
C LEU A 18 -5.77 22.74 12.15
N ALA A 19 -5.74 24.07 12.19
CA ALA A 19 -6.63 25.01 12.92
C ALA A 19 -8.18 24.79 12.85
N PHE A 20 -8.67 23.75 12.17
CA PHE A 20 -10.06 23.38 11.94
C PHE A 20 -10.42 21.93 12.35
N ALA A 21 -9.52 21.19 13.02
CA ALA A 21 -9.78 19.81 13.50
C ALA A 21 -9.64 19.67 15.02
N GLY A 22 -10.05 20.71 15.76
CA GLY A 22 -9.94 20.79 17.21
C GLY A 22 -10.64 19.64 17.94
N ASP A 23 -11.81 19.22 17.44
CA ASP A 23 -12.61 18.12 17.97
C ASP A 23 -12.80 16.99 16.95
N SER A 24 -11.70 16.32 16.61
CA SER A 24 -11.72 15.19 15.66
C SER A 24 -12.49 13.99 16.19
N ALA A 25 -12.55 13.78 17.51
CA ALA A 25 -13.21 12.63 18.11
C ALA A 25 -14.74 12.71 17.97
N SER A 26 -15.35 13.85 18.34
CA SER A 26 -16.79 14.03 18.19
C SER A 26 -17.19 14.04 16.71
N ASN A 27 -16.48 14.81 15.88
CA ASN A 27 -16.74 14.86 14.44
C ASN A 27 -16.65 13.48 13.77
N ARG A 28 -15.74 12.63 14.25
CA ARG A 28 -15.62 11.26 13.77
C ARG A 28 -16.80 10.40 14.18
N ASN A 29 -17.25 10.54 15.41
CA ASN A 29 -18.39 9.80 15.95
C ASN A 29 -19.73 10.19 15.31
N ASP A 30 -19.83 11.42 14.82
CA ASP A 30 -21.04 11.93 14.16
C ASP A 30 -21.22 11.45 12.72
N GLN A 31 -20.22 10.78 12.14
CA GLN A 31 -20.26 10.27 10.78
C GLN A 31 -20.72 8.81 10.76
N ILE A 32 -21.60 8.47 9.82
CA ILE A 32 -22.11 7.11 9.65
C ILE A 32 -21.13 6.29 8.81
N ALA A 33 -20.60 6.89 7.75
CA ALA A 33 -19.64 6.26 6.85
C ALA A 33 -18.76 7.30 6.18
N ARG A 34 -17.61 6.87 5.66
CA ARG A 34 -16.64 7.71 4.98
C ARG A 34 -16.12 7.05 3.72
N LEU A 35 -15.83 7.88 2.74
CA LEU A 35 -15.13 7.50 1.53
C LEU A 35 -13.85 8.31 1.42
N GLY A 36 -12.75 7.64 1.11
CA GLY A 36 -11.47 8.26 0.93
C GLY A 36 -10.60 7.55 -0.09
N GLN A 37 -9.41 8.11 -0.29
CA GLN A 37 -8.37 7.51 -1.10
C GLN A 37 -7.07 7.50 -0.31
N LYS A 38 -6.37 6.36 -0.34
CA LYS A 38 -5.09 6.15 0.32
C LYS A 38 -3.95 6.17 -0.71
N SER A 39 -2.84 6.81 -0.37
CA SER A 39 -1.60 6.84 -1.16
C SER A 39 -0.41 7.16 -0.26
N GLY A 40 0.82 6.98 -0.69
CA GLY A 40 2.01 7.34 0.10
C GLY A 40 3.23 6.49 -0.19
N MET A 41 4.28 6.58 0.64
CA MET A 41 5.52 5.81 0.44
C MET A 41 5.38 4.39 0.98
N HIS A 42 4.45 3.63 0.40
CA HIS A 42 4.23 2.20 0.62
C HIS A 42 3.91 1.59 -0.75
N LEU A 43 4.73 0.64 -1.25
CA LEU A 43 4.68 0.22 -2.67
C LEU A 43 3.27 -0.10 -3.18
N MET A 44 2.51 -0.87 -2.41
CA MET A 44 1.14 -1.25 -2.77
C MET A 44 0.22 -0.03 -2.88
N TYR A 45 0.31 0.90 -1.92
CA TYR A 45 -0.56 2.08 -1.89
C TYR A 45 -0.13 3.16 -2.87
N ALA A 46 1.18 3.33 -3.08
CA ALA A 46 1.74 4.24 -4.06
C ALA A 46 1.26 3.89 -5.48
N THR A 47 1.17 2.58 -5.77
CA THR A 47 0.87 2.10 -7.12
C THR A 47 -0.62 1.91 -7.33
N SER A 48 -1.33 1.31 -6.37
CA SER A 48 -2.76 1.02 -6.51
C SER A 48 -3.67 2.17 -6.08
N THR A 49 -3.13 3.18 -5.37
CA THR A 49 -3.85 4.36 -4.84
C THR A 49 -5.29 4.03 -4.39
N PRO A 50 -5.45 3.08 -3.45
CA PRO A 50 -6.73 2.41 -3.26
C PRO A 50 -7.79 3.32 -2.66
N PHE A 51 -9.05 3.06 -3.01
CA PHE A 51 -10.21 3.66 -2.36
C PHE A 51 -10.43 3.02 -0.99
N VAL A 52 -10.97 3.82 -0.08
CA VAL A 52 -11.24 3.42 1.30
C VAL A 52 -12.72 3.69 1.59
N LEU A 53 -13.42 2.69 2.12
CA LEU A 53 -14.73 2.82 2.73
C LEU A 53 -14.58 2.54 4.22
N GLU A 54 -14.95 3.48 5.08
CA GLU A 54 -14.76 3.35 6.52
C GLU A 54 -16.06 3.64 7.28
N TYR A 55 -16.23 2.94 8.39
CA TYR A 55 -17.26 3.16 9.40
C TYR A 55 -16.54 3.71 10.63
N PRO A 56 -16.56 5.04 10.81
CA PRO A 56 -15.90 5.67 11.92
C PRO A 56 -16.70 5.53 13.21
N GLY A 57 -16.02 5.68 14.32
CA GLY A 57 -16.58 5.83 15.65
C GLY A 57 -15.60 6.57 16.54
N GLU A 58 -16.02 6.95 17.74
CA GLU A 58 -15.19 7.74 18.64
C GLU A 58 -13.81 7.12 18.90
N ASN A 59 -13.74 5.82 19.20
CA ASN A 59 -12.48 5.14 19.56
C ASN A 59 -11.95 4.17 18.49
N TRP A 60 -12.81 3.72 17.58
CA TRP A 60 -12.47 2.75 16.55
C TRP A 60 -13.05 3.19 15.22
N THR A 61 -12.25 3.07 14.17
CA THR A 61 -12.72 3.08 12.78
C THR A 61 -12.47 1.70 12.20
N LEU A 62 -13.44 1.14 11.49
CA LEU A 62 -13.28 -0.08 10.70
C LEU A 62 -13.46 0.27 9.23
N GLY A 63 -12.77 -0.41 8.32
CA GLY A 63 -12.91 -0.08 6.91
C GLY A 63 -12.42 -1.14 5.96
N LEU A 64 -12.73 -0.94 4.69
CA LEU A 64 -12.30 -1.73 3.56
C LEU A 64 -11.50 -0.84 2.61
N THR A 65 -10.28 -1.26 2.29
CA THR A 65 -9.41 -0.60 1.31
C THR A 65 -9.27 -1.49 0.08
N ILE A 66 -9.64 -0.98 -1.09
CA ILE A 66 -9.55 -1.72 -2.36
C ILE A 66 -9.00 -0.85 -3.49
N GLY A 67 -8.16 -1.42 -4.34
CA GLY A 67 -7.67 -0.70 -5.51
C GLY A 67 -6.74 -1.54 -6.37
N SER A 68 -6.52 -1.07 -7.59
CA SER A 68 -5.58 -1.68 -8.52
C SER A 68 -4.80 -0.60 -9.25
N GLY A 69 -3.59 -0.94 -9.68
CA GLY A 69 -2.70 -0.02 -10.37
C GLY A 69 -1.70 -0.75 -11.23
N LYS A 70 -0.97 0.00 -12.05
CA LYS A 70 0.04 -0.53 -12.97
C LYS A 70 1.31 0.30 -12.88
N TYR A 71 2.44 -0.38 -12.80
CA TYR A 71 3.77 0.21 -12.93
C TYR A 71 4.40 -0.27 -14.23
N ASN A 72 4.93 0.65 -15.03
CA ASN A 72 5.62 0.33 -16.28
C ASN A 72 7.09 0.74 -16.16
N TYR A 73 8.00 -0.14 -16.57
CA TYR A 73 9.40 0.20 -16.70
C TYR A 73 9.94 -0.26 -18.05
N SER A 74 10.88 0.49 -18.58
CA SER A 74 11.55 0.17 -19.84
C SER A 74 12.90 -0.51 -19.56
N TYR A 75 13.27 -1.48 -20.38
CA TYR A 75 14.56 -2.15 -20.34
C TYR A 75 15.14 -2.33 -21.74
N SER A 76 16.46 -2.42 -21.84
CA SER A 76 17.15 -2.70 -23.10
C SER A 76 17.30 -4.21 -23.28
N ASP A 77 16.80 -4.71 -24.40
CA ASP A 77 16.86 -6.11 -24.78
C ASP A 77 17.83 -6.29 -25.95
N TYR A 78 18.78 -7.22 -25.81
CA TYR A 78 19.80 -7.49 -26.83
C TYR A 78 19.36 -8.65 -27.72
N ASN A 79 19.26 -8.40 -29.02
CA ASN A 79 18.98 -9.44 -30.00
C ASN A 79 20.29 -9.95 -30.58
N SER A 80 20.68 -11.18 -30.21
CA SER A 80 21.91 -11.82 -30.72
C SER A 80 21.90 -12.08 -32.22
N SER A 81 20.72 -12.21 -32.84
CA SER A 81 20.57 -12.51 -34.26
C SER A 81 20.73 -11.27 -35.15
N SER A 82 20.34 -10.09 -34.67
CA SER A 82 20.53 -8.81 -35.39
C SER A 82 21.69 -7.96 -34.88
N GLY A 83 22.31 -8.34 -33.75
CA GLY A 83 23.38 -7.58 -33.10
C GLY A 83 22.93 -6.23 -32.55
N ALA A 84 21.62 -6.01 -32.38
CA ALA A 84 21.05 -4.72 -32.03
C ALA A 84 20.33 -4.76 -30.67
N TYR A 85 20.35 -3.61 -29.99
CA TYR A 85 19.55 -3.39 -28.79
C TYR A 85 18.20 -2.79 -29.18
N SER A 86 17.14 -3.23 -28.50
CA SER A 86 15.81 -2.65 -28.61
C SER A 86 15.27 -2.29 -27.23
N THR A 87 14.54 -1.17 -27.13
CA THR A 87 13.86 -0.81 -25.89
C THR A 87 12.54 -1.57 -25.81
N LYS A 88 12.36 -2.32 -24.72
CA LYS A 88 11.14 -3.03 -24.38
C LYS A 88 10.51 -2.41 -23.14
N THR A 89 9.22 -2.63 -22.95
CA THR A 89 8.47 -2.17 -21.78
C THR A 89 7.86 -3.36 -21.08
N GLN A 90 8.03 -3.45 -19.76
CA GLN A 90 7.36 -4.41 -18.90
C GLN A 90 6.32 -3.68 -18.05
N SER A 91 5.09 -4.19 -18.05
CA SER A 91 4.03 -3.78 -17.14
C SER A 91 3.97 -4.71 -15.94
N ILE A 92 3.79 -4.17 -14.75
CA ILE A 92 3.51 -4.91 -13.51
C ILE A 92 2.18 -4.40 -12.97
N ASN A 93 1.24 -5.30 -12.70
CA ASN A 93 -0.06 -4.95 -12.14
C ASN A 93 -0.05 -5.20 -10.63
N PHE A 94 -0.63 -4.28 -9.87
CA PHE A 94 -0.76 -4.35 -8.42
C PHE A 94 -2.24 -4.32 -8.07
N SER A 95 -2.64 -5.15 -7.12
CA SER A 95 -3.98 -5.16 -6.53
C SER A 95 -3.86 -5.16 -5.02
N THR A 96 -4.69 -4.32 -4.40
CA THR A 96 -4.77 -4.12 -2.96
C THR A 96 -6.19 -4.43 -2.51
N GLN A 97 -6.31 -5.31 -1.53
CA GLN A 97 -7.53 -5.56 -0.77
C GLN A 97 -7.17 -5.66 0.70
N GLU A 98 -7.82 -4.90 1.56
CA GLU A 98 -7.45 -4.86 2.97
C GLU A 98 -8.64 -4.52 3.85
N LEU A 99 -8.84 -5.35 4.88
CA LEU A 99 -9.70 -4.98 6.01
C LEU A 99 -8.86 -4.16 6.98
N THR A 100 -9.29 -2.94 7.26
CA THR A 100 -8.57 -1.97 8.09
C THR A 100 -9.31 -1.74 9.40
N ALA A 101 -8.54 -1.51 10.46
CA ALA A 101 -9.03 -1.03 11.73
C ALA A 101 -8.09 0.07 12.23
N ARG A 102 -8.63 1.08 12.91
CA ARG A 102 -7.82 2.16 13.49
C ARG A 102 -8.32 2.43 14.90
N TYR A 103 -7.42 2.32 15.88
CA TYR A 103 -7.71 2.59 17.27
C TYR A 103 -7.19 3.98 17.66
N TYR A 104 -8.04 4.83 18.21
CA TYR A 104 -7.67 6.19 18.60
C TYR A 104 -7.31 6.27 20.07
N ILE A 105 -6.25 7.01 20.37
CA ILE A 105 -5.84 7.35 21.73
C ILE A 105 -5.99 8.86 21.84
N GLY A 106 -7.15 9.28 22.34
CA GLY A 106 -7.55 10.69 22.39
C GLY A 106 -8.08 11.18 21.05
N ASN A 107 -7.76 12.43 20.69
CA ASN A 107 -8.45 13.13 19.61
C ASN A 107 -8.08 12.61 18.21
N SER A 108 -6.77 12.55 17.92
CA SER A 108 -6.25 12.33 16.56
C SER A 108 -5.19 11.24 16.47
N PHE A 109 -4.35 11.08 17.50
CA PHE A 109 -3.33 10.05 17.50
C PHE A 109 -3.97 8.66 17.52
N ASN A 110 -3.42 7.73 16.76
CA ASN A 110 -4.02 6.43 16.57
C ASN A 110 -3.01 5.34 16.16
N ILE A 111 -3.47 4.11 16.25
CA ILE A 111 -2.77 2.90 15.85
C ILE A 111 -3.59 2.24 14.73
N PRO A 112 -3.17 2.36 13.45
CA PRO A 112 -3.78 1.63 12.35
C PRO A 112 -3.33 0.16 12.34
N PHE A 113 -4.26 -0.71 11.95
CA PHE A 113 -4.09 -2.12 11.70
C PHE A 113 -4.73 -2.48 10.37
N GLY A 114 -4.23 -3.53 9.74
CA GLY A 114 -4.85 -4.06 8.53
C GLY A 114 -4.58 -5.54 8.34
N TYR A 115 -5.56 -6.25 7.80
CA TYR A 115 -5.39 -7.57 7.23
C TYR A 115 -5.44 -7.43 5.71
N ALA A 116 -4.26 -7.45 5.09
CA ALA A 116 -4.11 -7.14 3.69
C ALA A 116 -3.86 -8.39 2.86
N ASN A 117 -4.52 -8.46 1.71
CA ASN A 117 -4.21 -9.35 0.61
C ASN A 117 -3.74 -8.50 -0.57
N TYR A 118 -2.49 -8.66 -0.93
CA TYR A 118 -1.85 -7.97 -2.03
C TYR A 118 -1.56 -8.94 -3.16
N LYS A 119 -1.86 -8.54 -4.40
CA LYS A 119 -1.50 -9.30 -5.59
C LYS A 119 -0.58 -8.47 -6.49
N ILE A 120 0.48 -9.09 -6.98
CA ILE A 120 1.39 -8.53 -7.98
C ILE A 120 1.44 -9.49 -9.16
N SER A 121 1.13 -8.98 -10.34
CA SER A 121 1.18 -9.76 -11.59
C SER A 121 2.22 -9.19 -12.53
N TYR A 122 3.11 -10.05 -13.02
CA TYR A 122 4.05 -9.78 -14.09
C TYR A 122 3.55 -10.50 -15.35
N PRO A 123 2.64 -9.88 -16.12
CA PRO A 123 2.19 -10.43 -17.39
C PRO A 123 3.33 -10.43 -18.40
N ASP A 124 3.41 -11.47 -19.22
CA ASP A 124 4.36 -11.57 -20.33
C ASP A 124 5.82 -11.28 -19.91
N TRP A 125 6.22 -11.76 -18.73
CA TRP A 125 7.58 -11.63 -18.23
C TRP A 125 8.53 -12.52 -19.05
N ILE A 126 9.57 -11.92 -19.62
CA ILE A 126 10.49 -12.60 -20.53
C ILE A 126 11.85 -12.82 -19.86
N TYR A 127 12.35 -14.06 -19.93
CA TYR A 127 13.72 -14.38 -19.56
C TYR A 127 14.33 -15.39 -20.53
N SER A 128 15.47 -15.02 -21.12
CA SER A 128 16.20 -15.85 -22.08
C SER A 128 15.32 -16.37 -23.25
N GLY A 129 14.40 -15.53 -23.74
CA GLY A 129 13.49 -15.87 -24.84
C GLY A 129 12.26 -16.71 -24.45
N VAL A 130 12.07 -17.02 -23.18
CA VAL A 130 10.89 -17.71 -22.64
C VAL A 130 9.97 -16.72 -21.95
N THR A 131 8.67 -16.82 -22.21
CA THR A 131 7.65 -15.91 -21.68
C THR A 131 6.81 -16.61 -20.63
N TYR A 132 6.60 -15.94 -19.49
CA TYR A 132 5.83 -16.40 -18.35
C TYR A 132 4.80 -15.35 -17.93
N ASP A 133 3.63 -15.80 -17.48
CA ASP A 133 2.78 -15.00 -16.60
C ASP A 133 3.10 -15.39 -15.16
N ILE A 134 3.51 -14.42 -14.33
CA ILE A 134 3.86 -14.65 -12.93
C ILE A 134 2.88 -13.89 -12.04
N ASP A 135 2.16 -14.62 -11.20
CA ASP A 135 1.28 -14.08 -10.18
C ASP A 135 1.87 -14.35 -8.79
N TYR A 136 2.07 -13.28 -8.01
CA TYR A 136 2.42 -13.34 -6.59
C TYR A 136 1.24 -12.82 -5.77
N THR A 137 0.85 -13.57 -4.74
CA THR A 137 -0.12 -13.10 -3.74
C THR A 137 0.51 -13.19 -2.37
N ILE A 138 0.39 -12.13 -1.57
CA ILE A 138 0.84 -12.11 -0.18
C ILE A 138 -0.30 -11.66 0.72
N THR A 139 -0.46 -12.38 1.82
CA THR A 139 -1.32 -11.99 2.92
C THR A 139 -0.43 -11.51 4.07
N GLN A 140 -0.68 -10.30 4.58
CA GLN A 140 0.09 -9.73 5.67
C GLN A 140 -0.76 -8.96 6.66
N LEU A 141 -0.28 -8.87 7.90
CA LEU A 141 -0.79 -7.92 8.88
C LEU A 141 -0.04 -6.60 8.75
N ASN A 142 -0.80 -5.54 8.55
CA ASN A 142 -0.34 -4.17 8.64
C ASN A 142 -0.54 -3.63 10.05
N TYR A 143 0.41 -2.84 10.53
CA TYR A 143 0.30 -2.13 11.80
C TYR A 143 1.14 -0.87 11.72
N GLY A 144 0.77 0.17 12.47
CA GLY A 144 1.48 1.43 12.35
C GLY A 144 1.22 2.39 13.49
N ILE A 145 1.64 3.63 13.27
CA ILE A 145 1.32 4.78 14.10
C ILE A 145 0.95 5.94 13.19
N GLY A 146 -0.10 6.68 13.57
CA GLY A 146 -0.61 7.74 12.74
C GLY A 146 -1.38 8.79 13.51
N ASN A 147 -1.78 9.82 12.78
CA ASN A 147 -2.75 10.80 13.21
C ASN A 147 -3.86 10.86 12.18
N GLU A 148 -5.08 11.07 12.63
CA GLU A 148 -6.20 11.38 11.75
C GLU A 148 -6.99 12.55 12.33
N TRP A 149 -7.30 13.49 11.46
CA TRP A 149 -8.06 14.68 11.78
C TRP A 149 -9.38 14.62 11.04
N THR A 150 -10.49 14.70 11.77
CA THR A 150 -11.82 14.82 11.19
C THR A 150 -12.29 16.27 11.38
N TYR A 151 -12.58 16.94 10.28
CA TYR A 151 -12.97 18.34 10.27
C TYR A 151 -14.49 18.50 10.37
N ASP A 152 -14.94 19.61 10.94
CA ASP A 152 -16.36 19.92 11.17
C ASP A 152 -17.18 19.91 9.86
N TRP A 153 -16.55 20.21 8.72
CA TRP A 153 -17.18 20.22 7.41
C TRP A 153 -17.29 18.82 6.76
N GLY A 154 -16.94 17.75 7.49
CA GLY A 154 -17.11 16.37 7.07
C GLY A 154 -15.86 15.71 6.49
N GLY A 155 -14.82 16.47 6.14
CA GLY A 155 -13.58 15.89 5.64
C GLY A 155 -12.78 15.16 6.70
N TYR A 156 -11.89 14.29 6.25
CA TYR A 156 -10.87 13.72 7.11
C TYR A 156 -9.52 13.58 6.40
N LEU A 157 -8.45 13.73 7.19
CA LEU A 157 -7.08 13.54 6.76
C LEU A 157 -6.39 12.60 7.74
N GLY A 158 -6.11 11.38 7.30
CA GLY A 158 -5.25 10.43 7.97
C GLY A 158 -3.81 10.53 7.45
N VAL A 159 -2.84 10.50 8.35
CA VAL A 159 -1.41 10.38 8.06
C VAL A 159 -0.84 9.30 8.95
N ASP A 160 -0.53 8.15 8.35
CA ASP A 160 0.21 7.06 8.99
C ASP A 160 1.69 7.33 8.78
N TRP A 161 2.37 7.76 9.84
CA TRP A 161 3.79 8.11 9.81
C TRP A 161 4.66 6.90 9.48
N TYR A 162 4.26 5.75 10.02
CA TYR A 162 4.87 4.47 9.76
C TYR A 162 3.80 3.40 9.65
N GLN A 163 3.94 2.53 8.67
CA GLN A 163 3.15 1.33 8.53
C GLN A 163 4.06 0.14 8.22
N GLY A 164 4.20 -0.77 9.18
CA GLY A 164 4.92 -2.03 9.04
C GLY A 164 4.03 -3.16 8.55
N GLY A 165 4.66 -4.24 8.09
CA GLY A 165 4.00 -5.45 7.63
C GLY A 165 4.61 -6.70 8.27
N LEU A 166 3.77 -7.66 8.66
CA LEU A 166 4.16 -9.02 9.04
C LEU A 166 3.55 -9.99 8.03
N LYS A 167 4.40 -10.66 7.26
CA LYS A 167 3.97 -11.68 6.29
C LYS A 167 3.33 -12.85 7.04
N LEU A 168 2.08 -13.17 6.71
CA LEU A 168 1.38 -14.33 7.24
C LEU A 168 1.51 -15.52 6.30
N SER A 169 1.30 -15.29 5.00
CA SER A 169 1.41 -16.30 3.96
C SER A 169 1.67 -15.64 2.61
N ASP A 170 2.22 -16.40 1.69
CA ASP A 170 2.32 -16.03 0.29
C ASP A 170 2.12 -17.24 -0.62
N ASP A 171 1.76 -16.95 -1.87
CA ASP A 171 1.58 -17.93 -2.93
C ASP A 171 2.15 -17.38 -4.24
N VAL A 172 2.66 -18.31 -5.04
CA VAL A 172 3.32 -18.03 -6.31
C VAL A 172 2.76 -18.95 -7.38
N LYS A 173 2.27 -18.35 -8.47
CA LYS A 173 1.87 -19.07 -9.66
C LYS A 173 2.67 -18.59 -10.87
N VAL A 174 3.48 -19.48 -11.41
CA VAL A 174 4.20 -19.28 -12.68
C VAL A 174 3.49 -20.06 -13.77
N THR A 175 3.06 -19.38 -14.82
CA THR A 175 2.40 -19.99 -15.98
C THR A 175 3.27 -19.79 -17.21
N HIS A 176 3.82 -20.88 -17.75
CA HIS A 176 4.56 -20.83 -19.02
C HIS A 176 3.62 -20.43 -20.16
N LYS A 177 4.04 -19.46 -20.96
CA LYS A 177 3.25 -18.92 -22.08
C LYS A 177 3.81 -19.31 -23.44
N SER A 178 5.12 -19.11 -23.65
CA SER A 178 5.77 -19.39 -24.94
C SER A 178 7.30 -19.47 -24.80
N GLY A 179 7.94 -20.05 -25.81
CA GLY A 179 9.38 -20.32 -25.83
C GLY A 179 9.73 -21.75 -25.40
N THR A 180 11.02 -22.04 -25.30
CA THR A 180 11.51 -23.35 -24.83
C THR A 180 11.88 -23.26 -23.36
N GLU A 181 10.96 -23.68 -22.50
CA GLU A 181 11.20 -23.77 -21.07
C GLU A 181 12.36 -24.73 -20.74
N THR A 182 13.22 -24.30 -19.81
CA THR A 182 14.26 -25.13 -19.19
C THR A 182 14.15 -25.02 -17.68
N SER A 183 14.82 -25.92 -16.95
CA SER A 183 14.92 -25.84 -15.48
C SER A 183 15.48 -24.51 -14.99
N THR A 184 16.37 -23.87 -15.76
CA THR A 184 16.97 -22.57 -15.41
C THR A 184 16.00 -21.41 -15.59
N THR A 185 15.23 -21.39 -16.69
CA THR A 185 14.26 -20.32 -16.95
C THR A 185 13.10 -20.38 -15.98
N LEU A 186 12.60 -21.59 -15.71
CA LEU A 186 11.55 -21.81 -14.72
C LEU A 186 12.01 -21.40 -13.32
N ALA A 187 13.20 -21.84 -12.87
CA ALA A 187 13.74 -21.46 -11.58
C ALA A 187 13.85 -19.93 -11.43
N LYS A 188 14.30 -19.23 -12.49
CA LYS A 188 14.39 -17.77 -12.46
C LYS A 188 13.02 -17.09 -12.35
N ALA A 189 12.02 -17.57 -13.08
CA ALA A 189 10.64 -17.07 -12.97
C ALA A 189 10.08 -17.26 -11.55
N THR A 190 10.35 -18.42 -10.93
CA THR A 190 9.95 -18.71 -9.55
C THR A 190 10.70 -17.84 -8.52
N THR A 191 11.99 -17.56 -8.70
CA THR A 191 12.73 -16.70 -7.74
C THR A 191 12.23 -15.25 -7.77
N THR A 192 11.92 -14.70 -8.96
CA THR A 192 11.34 -13.36 -9.12
C THR A 192 10.09 -13.14 -8.26
N SER A 193 9.38 -14.21 -7.91
CA SER A 193 8.12 -14.18 -7.17
C SER A 193 8.21 -14.66 -5.72
N THR A 194 9.35 -15.18 -5.23
CA THR A 194 9.46 -15.77 -3.88
C THR A 194 10.29 -14.94 -2.88
N ASP A 195 11.13 -14.00 -3.34
CA ASP A 195 11.98 -13.16 -2.48
C ASP A 195 11.30 -11.88 -1.97
N ILE A 196 9.97 -11.81 -2.05
CA ILE A 196 9.20 -10.64 -1.63
C ILE A 196 8.96 -10.69 -0.12
N LYS A 197 9.43 -9.63 0.57
CA LYS A 197 9.20 -9.40 1.99
C LYS A 197 7.84 -8.71 2.19
N ALA A 198 7.34 -8.74 3.43
CA ALA A 198 6.17 -7.96 3.79
C ALA A 198 6.38 -6.48 3.42
N PHE A 199 5.34 -5.86 2.87
CA PHE A 199 5.37 -4.45 2.51
C PHE A 199 5.31 -3.59 3.76
N SER A 200 6.11 -2.53 3.75
CA SER A 200 6.11 -1.49 4.76
C SER A 200 6.28 -0.14 4.10
N GLY A 201 5.91 0.92 4.80
CA GLY A 201 5.98 2.26 4.27
C GLY A 201 5.99 3.32 5.35
N VAL A 202 6.19 4.55 4.90
CA VAL A 202 6.15 5.76 5.71
C VAL A 202 5.28 6.79 5.02
N ILE A 203 4.69 7.71 5.78
CA ILE A 203 3.88 8.79 5.23
C ILE A 203 2.81 8.24 4.27
N VAL A 204 1.93 7.40 4.80
CA VAL A 204 0.74 6.94 4.09
C VAL A 204 -0.40 7.89 4.44
N ILE A 205 -0.94 8.53 3.43
CA ILE A 205 -1.97 9.56 3.55
C ILE A 205 -3.29 8.96 3.10
N THR A 206 -4.34 9.20 3.89
CA THR A 206 -5.72 8.97 3.49
C THR A 206 -6.46 10.29 3.56
N PHE A 207 -7.12 10.66 2.48
CA PHE A 207 -7.98 11.84 2.46
C PHE A 207 -9.35 11.47 1.91
N GLY A 208 -10.40 12.02 2.52
CA GLY A 208 -11.76 11.70 2.16
C GLY A 208 -12.80 12.54 2.87
N PHE A 209 -14.06 12.11 2.74
CA PHE A 209 -15.23 12.78 3.27
C PHE A 209 -16.14 11.77 3.96
N GLY A 210 -16.69 12.18 5.10
CA GLY A 210 -17.73 11.47 5.84
C GLY A 210 -19.12 12.05 5.61
N TYR A 211 -20.12 11.22 5.87
CA TYR A 211 -21.54 11.50 5.70
C TYR A 211 -22.33 11.12 6.96
#